data_AF-A0A7W0LD49-F1
#
_entry.id   AF-A0A7W0LD49-F1
#
_cell.length_a   1.000
_cell.length_b   1.000
_cell.length_c   1.000
_cell.angle_alpha   90.00
_cell.angle_beta   90.00
_cell.angle_gamma   90.00
#
_symmetry.space_group_name_H-M   'P 1'
#
loop_
_entity.id
_entity.type
_entity.pdbx_description
1 polymer ?
#
loop_
_entity_poly.entity_id
_entity_poly.type
_entity_poly.pdbx_seq_one_letter_code
_entity_poly.pdbx_strand_id
1 'polypeptide(L)' 'MADPLDPENMLKPSGRGIFLISGLMDDVQCADGGRQVRMRKKKP' A
#
# COMPACT_ATOMS: atom_id res chain seq x y z
N MET A 1 12.71 -17.23 6.32
CA MET A 1 11.81 -16.08 6.60
C MET A 1 11.39 -15.56 5.23
N ALA A 2 10.10 -15.54 4.91
CA ALA A 2 9.65 -15.15 3.57
C ALA A 2 9.89 -13.65 3.35
N ASP A 3 10.48 -13.26 2.22
CA ASP A 3 10.73 -11.84 1.93
C ASP A 3 9.38 -11.14 1.72
N PRO A 4 9.09 -10.10 2.51
CA PRO A 4 7.86 -9.35 2.36
C PRO A 4 7.70 -8.65 1.01
N LEU A 5 8.77 -8.38 0.28
CA LEU A 5 8.76 -7.62 -0.96
C LEU A 5 8.68 -8.50 -2.21
N ASP A 6 8.78 -9.82 -2.07
CA ASP A 6 8.59 -10.75 -3.18
C ASP A 6 7.19 -10.57 -3.82
N PRO A 7 7.08 -10.58 -5.15
CA PRO A 7 5.80 -10.40 -5.86
C PRO A 7 4.72 -11.39 -5.43
N GLU A 8 5.12 -12.65 -5.20
CA GLU A 8 4.25 -13.73 -4.74
C GLU A 8 3.74 -13.51 -3.29
N ASN A 9 4.41 -12.66 -2.53
CA ASN A 9 4.08 -12.32 -1.14
C ASN A 9 3.29 -11.01 -1.02
N MET A 10 3.27 -10.15 -2.05
CA MET A 10 2.57 -8.86 -2.02
C MET A 10 1.05 -8.99 -1.88
N LEU A 11 0.44 -9.98 -2.54
CA LEU A 11 -1.03 -10.17 -2.56
C LEU A 11 -1.55 -11.03 -1.39
N LYS A 12 -0.69 -11.43 -0.45
CA LYS A 12 -1.10 -12.27 0.69
C LYS A 12 -1.91 -11.43 1.70
N PRO A 13 -2.99 -11.97 2.29
CA PRO A 13 -3.91 -11.23 3.15
C PRO A 13 -3.34 -10.81 4.53
N SER A 14 -2.06 -11.06 4.81
CA SER A 14 -1.39 -10.77 6.09
C SER A 14 -0.77 -9.36 6.14
N GLY A 15 -1.58 -8.36 6.52
CA GLY A 15 -1.07 -7.03 6.92
C GLY A 15 -0.45 -6.18 5.81
N ARG A 16 -0.72 -6.50 4.53
CA ARG A 16 -0.09 -5.85 3.36
C ARG A 16 -0.86 -4.67 2.80
N GLY A 17 -1.89 -4.20 3.50
CA GLY A 17 -2.74 -3.10 3.05
C GLY A 17 -1.92 -1.88 2.60
N ILE A 18 -0.97 -1.42 3.43
CA ILE A 18 -0.11 -0.27 3.08
C ILE A 18 0.76 -0.53 1.85
N PHE A 19 1.34 -1.73 1.70
CA PHE A 19 2.18 -2.07 0.55
C PHE A 19 1.37 -2.09 -0.75
N LEU A 20 0.16 -2.67 -0.72
CA LEU A 20 -0.75 -2.67 -1.86
C LEU A 20 -1.19 -1.25 -2.23
N ILE A 21 -1.55 -0.44 -1.24
CA ILE A 21 -1.91 0.97 -1.42
C ILE A 21 -0.76 1.73 -2.07
N SER A 22 0.47 1.57 -1.57
CA SER A 22 1.65 2.24 -2.13
C SER A 22 2.00 1.77 -3.54
N GLY A 23 1.77 0.50 -3.88
CA GLY A 23 2.09 -0.03 -5.21
C GLY A 23 1.04 0.29 -6.29
N LEU A 24 -0.21 0.54 -5.90
CA LEU A 24 -1.34 0.69 -6.84
C LEU A 24 -1.74 2.16 -7.11
N MET A 25 -1.20 3.10 -6.34
CA MET A 25 -1.56 4.52 -6.37
C MET A 25 -0.35 5.38 -6.75
N ASP A 26 -0.63 6.57 -7.30
CA ASP A 26 0.42 7.51 -7.70
C ASP A 26 0.93 8.37 -6.53
N ASP A 27 0.05 8.66 -5.56
CA ASP A 27 0.37 9.46 -4.39
C ASP A 27 -0.40 8.94 -3.17
N VAL A 28 0.30 8.80 -2.04
CA VAL A 28 -0.22 8.25 -0.78
C VAL A 28 0.32 9.09 0.37
N GLN A 29 -0.59 9.59 1.20
CA GLN A 29 -0.24 10.38 2.39
C GLN A 29 -1.03 9.90 3.61
N CYS A 30 -0.35 9.80 4.75
CA CYS A 30 -0.96 9.57 6.03
C CYS A 30 -1.26 10.91 6.71
N ALA A 31 -2.48 11.08 7.21
CA ALA A 31 -2.95 12.25 7.95
C ALA A 31 -3.57 11.80 9.28
N ASP A 32 -3.89 12.76 10.15
CA ASP A 32 -4.54 12.51 11.45
C ASP A 32 -3.81 11.43 12.29
N GLY A 33 -2.50 11.62 12.49
CA GLY A 33 -1.67 10.68 13.25
C GLY A 33 -1.55 9.27 12.63
N GLY A 34 -1.83 9.12 11.33
CA GLY A 34 -1.81 7.83 10.65
C GLY A 34 -3.16 7.11 10.63
N ARG A 35 -4.22 7.72 11.17
CA ARG A 35 -5.58 7.15 11.18
C ARG A 35 -6.35 7.40 9.89
N GLN A 36 -5.90 8.35 9.07
CA GLN A 36 -6.46 8.63 7.76
C GLN A 36 -5.39 8.42 6.69
N VAL A 37 -5.75 7.68 5.64
CA VAL A 37 -4.91 7.54 4.44
C VAL A 37 -5.60 8.28 3.29
N ARG A 38 -4.88 9.24 2.70
CA ARG A 38 -5.32 9.97 1.50
C ARG A 38 -4.54 9.42 0.32
N MET A 39 -5.26 9.04 -0.73
CA MET A 39 -4.67 8.40 -1.90
C MET A 39 -5.15 9.11 -3.16
N ARG A 40 -4.26 9.34 -4.13
CA ARG A 40 -4.61 9.87 -5.46
C ARG A 40 -4.13 8.90 -6.53
N LYS A 41 -5.01 8.61 -7.48
CA LYS A 41 -4.70 7.88 -8.70
C LYS A 41 -4.99 8.76 -9.90
N LYS A 42 -4.00 8.94 -10.77
CA LYS A 42 -4.16 9.63 -12.05
C LYS A 42 -4.88 8.67 -12.99
N LYS A 43 -5.89 9.17 -13.69
CA LYS A 43 -6.48 8.41 -14.79
C LYS A 43 -5.45 8.38 -15.94
N PRO A 44 -5.36 7.27 -16.70
CA PRO A 44 -4.53 7.22 -17.89
C PRO A 44 -4.98 8.25 -18.93
#